data_AF-A0A832LZR8-F1
#
_entry.id   AF-A0A832LZR8-F1
#
_cell.length_a   1.000
_cell.length_b   1.000
_cell.length_c   1.000
_cell.angle_alpha   90.00
_cell.angle_beta   90.00
_cell.angle_gamma   90.00
#
_symmetry.space_group_name_H-M   'P 1'
#
loop_
_entity.id
_entity.type
_entity.pdbx_description
1 polymer ?
#
loop_
_entity_poly.entity_id
_entity_poly.type
_entity_poly.pdbx_seq_one_letter_code
_entity_poly.pdbx_strand_id
1 'polypeptide(L)'
;MKKLFTLSTVIFVVSMAFYLSGCVNYEQKTKLENDGSGTMKIHYWTKSSNISSGEVQGFGFTEEKVKANYGSGNTEVSNIKIEEKVVEGEQPKTNMLHLI
;
A
#
# COMPACT_ATOMS: atom_id res chain seq x y z
N MET A 1 -21.32 32.86 9.99
CA MET A 1 -21.80 31.49 9.80
C MET A 1 -21.44 30.89 8.43
N LYS A 2 -21.69 31.56 7.29
CA LYS A 2 -21.34 31.03 5.94
C LYS A 2 -19.86 30.61 5.76
N LYS A 3 -18.90 31.41 6.25
CA LYS A 3 -17.45 31.10 6.13
C LYS A 3 -17.02 29.83 6.90
N LEU A 4 -17.70 29.52 8.01
CA LEU A 4 -17.41 28.32 8.81
C LEU A 4 -17.91 27.06 8.10
N PHE A 5 -19.06 27.17 7.43
CA PHE A 5 -19.64 26.09 6.64
C PHE A 5 -18.79 25.79 5.40
N THR A 6 -18.34 26.83 4.68
CA THR A 6 -17.44 26.67 3.51
C THR A 6 -16.11 26.02 3.91
N LEU A 7 -15.50 26.42 5.03
CA LEU A 7 -14.25 25.81 5.52
C LEU A 7 -14.44 24.33 5.85
N SER A 8 -15.54 23.97 6.50
CA SER A 8 -15.87 22.57 6.81
C SER A 8 -16.04 21.73 5.54
N THR A 9 -16.66 22.28 4.50
CA THR A 9 -16.82 21.57 3.22
C THR A 9 -15.49 21.35 2.51
N VAL A 10 -14.60 22.36 2.49
CA VAL A 10 -13.27 22.20 1.88
C VAL A 10 -12.46 21.13 2.61
N ILE A 11 -12.45 21.14 3.95
CA ILE A 11 -11.75 20.12 4.75
C ILE A 11 -12.31 18.72 4.44
N PHE A 12 -13.64 18.57 4.36
CA PHE A 12 -14.26 17.30 4.04
C PHE A 12 -13.89 16.78 2.64
N VAL A 13 -13.91 17.64 1.62
CA VAL A 13 -13.55 17.27 0.24
C VAL A 13 -12.08 16.88 0.14
N VAL A 14 -11.19 17.61 0.81
CA VAL A 14 -9.75 17.30 0.84
C VAL A 14 -9.51 15.95 1.53
N SER A 15 -10.11 15.73 2.71
CA SER A 15 -9.99 14.45 3.43
C SER A 15 -10.54 13.27 2.63
N MET A 16 -11.65 13.46 1.90
CA MET A 16 -12.22 12.43 1.05
C MET A 16 -11.30 12.09 -0.14
N ALA A 17 -10.64 13.08 -0.73
CA ALA A 17 -9.69 12.86 -1.82
C ALA A 17 -8.49 11.99 -1.36
N PHE A 18 -7.97 12.24 -0.16
CA PHE A 18 -6.90 11.42 0.43
C PHE A 18 -7.35 9.99 0.77
N TYR A 19 -8.60 9.83 1.22
CA TYR A 19 -9.15 8.51 1.52
C TYR A 19 -9.30 7.65 0.26
N LEU A 20 -9.60 8.25 -0.89
CA LEU A 20 -9.82 7.53 -2.15
C LEU A 20 -8.53 7.25 -2.93
N SER A 21 -7.42 7.96 -2.65
CA SER A 21 -6.17 7.84 -3.41
C SER A 21 -5.27 6.66 -3.00
N GLY A 22 -5.65 5.86 -2.01
CA GLY A 22 -4.73 4.95 -1.32
C GLY A 22 -5.03 3.45 -1.40
N CYS A 23 -5.72 2.94 -2.42
CA CYS A 23 -6.15 1.53 -2.44
C CYS A 23 -5.05 0.57 -2.92
N VAL A 24 -4.09 0.27 -2.04
CA VAL A 24 -3.20 -0.89 -2.20
C VAL A 24 -3.95 -2.10 -1.70
N ASN A 25 -4.06 -3.14 -2.51
CA ASN A 25 -4.57 -4.40 -2.01
C ASN A 25 -3.49 -5.06 -1.19
N TYR A 26 -3.86 -5.52 0.01
CA TYR A 26 -2.96 -6.07 1.00
C TYR A 26 -3.54 -7.36 1.54
N GLU A 27 -2.77 -8.44 1.41
CA GLU A 27 -3.06 -9.74 2.01
C GLU A 27 -1.92 -10.12 2.94
N GLN A 28 -2.24 -10.37 4.21
CA GLN A 28 -1.30 -10.84 5.21
C GLN A 28 -1.75 -12.18 5.76
N LYS A 29 -0.87 -13.17 5.69
CA LYS A 29 -1.05 -14.48 6.31
C LYS A 29 0.04 -14.67 7.35
N THR A 30 -0.38 -14.72 8.61
CA THR A 30 0.51 -14.96 9.75
C THR A 30 0.19 -16.31 10.37
N LYS A 31 1.22 -17.12 10.58
CA LYS A 31 1.18 -18.36 11.34
C LYS A 31 2.06 -18.19 12.56
N LEU A 32 1.51 -18.41 13.75
CA LEU A 32 2.25 -18.45 15.00
C LEU A 32 2.24 -19.88 15.52
N GLU A 33 3.40 -20.41 15.83
CA GLU A 33 3.59 -21.73 16.40
C GLU A 33 3.56 -21.66 17.93
N ASN A 34 3.35 -22.80 18.58
CA ASN A 34 3.26 -22.87 20.05
C ASN A 34 4.60 -22.61 20.76
N ASP A 35 5.72 -22.68 20.03
CA ASP A 35 7.05 -22.38 20.54
C ASP A 35 7.40 -20.88 20.50
N GLY A 36 6.46 -20.04 20.06
CA GLY A 36 6.62 -18.59 19.94
C GLY A 36 7.28 -18.14 18.63
N SER A 37 7.72 -19.07 17.78
CA SER A 37 8.14 -18.77 16.42
C SER A 37 6.94 -18.58 15.50
N GLY A 38 7.17 -17.96 14.34
CA GLY A 38 6.09 -17.76 13.38
C GLY A 38 6.59 -17.45 11.98
N THR A 39 5.66 -17.48 11.03
CA THR A 39 5.89 -17.06 9.65
C THR A 39 4.86 -16.02 9.26
N MET A 40 5.29 -15.01 8.52
CA MET A 40 4.43 -13.96 8.01
C MET A 40 4.65 -13.82 6.52
N LYS A 41 3.58 -13.93 5.75
CA LYS A 41 3.57 -13.74 4.30
C LYS A 41 2.73 -12.52 3.99
N ILE A 42 3.36 -11.55 3.35
CA ILE A 42 2.72 -10.29 2.97
C ILE A 42 2.72 -10.22 1.46
N HIS A 43 1.53 -10.11 0.88
CA HIS A 43 1.34 -9.96 -0.55
C HIS A 43 0.58 -8.66 -0.80
N TYR A 44 1.14 -7.83 -1.66
CA TYR A 44 0.58 -6.55 -2.04
C TYR A 44 0.48 -6.49 -3.55
N TRP A 45 -0.59 -5.88 -4.04
CA TRP A 45 -0.72 -5.58 -5.46
C TRP A 45 -1.46 -4.27 -5.66
N THR A 46 -0.98 -3.50 -6.63
CA THR A 46 -1.54 -2.22 -7.01
C THR A 46 -1.35 -2.00 -8.50
N LYS A 47 -2.03 -1.00 -9.05
CA LYS A 47 -1.81 -0.59 -10.44
C LYS A 47 -0.41 0.00 -10.58
N SER A 48 0.27 -0.23 -11.70
CA SER A 48 1.62 0.31 -11.95
C SER A 48 1.68 1.83 -11.81
N SER A 49 0.59 2.54 -12.11
CA SER A 49 0.47 3.99 -11.92
C SER A 49 0.64 4.46 -10.47
N ASN A 50 0.47 3.56 -9.49
CA ASN A 50 0.57 3.86 -8.06
C ASN A 50 1.95 3.52 -7.48
N ILE A 51 2.83 2.94 -8.29
CA ILE A 51 4.21 2.63 -7.89
C ILE A 51 5.06 3.86 -8.21
N SER A 52 5.66 4.45 -7.19
CA SER A 52 6.57 5.60 -7.33
C SER A 52 7.93 5.19 -6.81
N SER A 53 8.98 5.41 -7.60
CA SER A 53 10.36 5.06 -7.23
C SER A 53 10.56 3.59 -6.84
N GLY A 54 9.81 2.67 -7.46
CA GLY A 54 9.85 1.23 -7.16
C GLY A 54 9.13 0.84 -5.86
N GLU A 55 8.43 1.79 -5.21
CA GLU A 55 7.76 1.57 -3.94
C GLU A 55 6.27 1.87 -4.05
N VAL A 56 5.49 1.15 -3.23
CA VAL A 56 4.06 1.36 -3.13
C VAL A 56 3.81 2.27 -1.94
N GLN A 57 3.58 3.57 -2.20
CA GLN A 57 3.34 4.59 -1.15
C GLN A 57 4.43 4.62 -0.06
N GLY A 58 5.71 4.49 -0.43
CA GLY A 58 6.84 4.46 0.51
C GLY A 58 7.04 3.11 1.22
N PHE A 59 6.15 2.14 0.97
CA PHE A 59 6.33 0.76 1.36
C PHE A 59 7.29 0.07 0.38
N GLY A 60 8.56 0.05 0.75
CA GLY A 60 9.61 -0.66 0.03
C GLY A 60 9.89 -2.00 0.70
N PHE A 61 10.01 -3.05 -0.09
CA PHE A 61 10.27 -4.42 0.39
C PHE A 61 11.77 -4.72 0.35
N THR A 62 12.61 -3.78 0.77
CA THR A 62 14.04 -4.08 0.99
C THR A 62 14.22 -4.78 2.32
N GLU A 63 15.30 -5.55 2.45
CA GLU A 63 15.59 -6.26 3.69
C GLU A 63 15.71 -5.32 4.89
N GLU A 64 16.34 -4.15 4.71
CA GLU A 64 16.47 -3.15 5.78
C GLU A 64 15.10 -2.61 6.19
N LYS A 65 14.23 -2.30 5.23
CA LYS A 65 12.88 -1.81 5.51
C LYS A 65 12.02 -2.86 6.18
N VAL A 66 12.13 -4.12 5.78
CA VAL A 66 11.41 -5.24 6.42
C VAL A 66 11.87 -5.39 7.87
N LYS A 67 13.18 -5.38 8.13
CA LYS A 67 13.71 -5.44 9.50
C LYS A 67 13.31 -4.23 10.34
N ALA A 68 13.31 -3.02 9.76
CA ALA A 68 12.93 -1.80 10.47
C ALA A 68 11.43 -1.76 10.83
N ASN A 69 10.55 -2.28 9.96
CA ASN A 69 9.10 -2.24 10.18
C ASN A 69 8.56 -3.42 11.00
N TYR A 70 9.22 -4.58 10.94
CA TYR A 70 8.71 -5.81 11.57
C TYR A 70 9.64 -6.38 12.65
N GLY A 71 10.86 -5.88 12.75
CA GLY A 71 11.75 -6.16 13.89
C GLY A 71 11.38 -5.31 15.09
N SER A 72 11.59 -5.85 16.28
CA SER A 72 11.46 -5.11 17.53
C SER A 72 12.41 -5.68 18.59
N GLY A 73 12.50 -5.05 19.76
CA GLY A 73 13.27 -5.61 20.88
C GLY A 73 12.80 -7.03 21.33
N ASN A 74 11.60 -7.44 20.92
CA ASN A 74 11.00 -8.72 21.24
C ASN A 74 10.72 -9.58 19.99
N THR A 75 11.21 -9.18 18.82
CA THR A 75 10.92 -9.87 17.55
C THR A 75 12.12 -9.78 16.62
N GLU A 76 12.69 -10.94 16.31
CA GLU A 76 13.81 -11.06 15.38
C GLU A 76 13.30 -11.52 14.00
N VAL A 77 13.76 -10.84 12.95
CA VAL A 77 13.42 -11.19 11.57
C VAL A 77 14.65 -11.81 10.90
N SER A 78 14.61 -13.13 10.65
CA SER A 78 15.76 -13.91 10.19
C SER A 78 15.68 -14.34 8.72
N ASN A 79 14.54 -14.86 8.26
CA ASN A 79 14.37 -15.42 6.90
C ASN A 79 13.48 -14.51 6.05
N ILE A 80 14.09 -13.54 5.37
CA ILE A 80 13.38 -12.60 4.49
C ILE A 80 13.49 -13.11 3.05
N LYS A 81 12.33 -13.29 2.40
CA LYS A 81 12.24 -13.59 0.96
C LYS A 81 11.35 -12.55 0.31
N ILE A 82 11.90 -11.84 -0.67
CA ILE A 82 11.19 -10.80 -1.43
C ILE A 82 10.98 -11.32 -2.85
N GLU A 83 9.74 -11.29 -3.32
CA GLU A 83 9.37 -11.69 -4.68
C GLU A 83 8.60 -10.55 -5.34
N GLU A 84 9.04 -10.13 -6.52
CA GLU A 84 8.33 -9.14 -7.33
C GLU A 84 7.77 -9.82 -8.58
N LYS A 85 6.50 -9.53 -8.89
CA LYS A 85 5.83 -10.01 -10.10
C LYS A 85 5.12 -8.83 -10.78
N VAL A 86 5.52 -8.54 -12.00
CA VAL A 86 4.79 -7.62 -12.88
C VAL A 86 3.85 -8.45 -13.75
N VAL A 87 2.55 -8.25 -13.59
CA VAL A 87 1.54 -8.88 -14.45
C VAL A 87 1.36 -7.99 -15.68
N GLU A 88 2.03 -8.32 -16.79
CA GLU A 88 1.76 -7.66 -18.08
C GLU A 88 0.39 -8.10 -18.61
N GLY A 89 -0.58 -7.19 -18.69
CA GLY A 89 -1.90 -7.55 -19.24
C GLY A 89 -3.04 -6.54 -19.21
N GLU A 90 -2.99 -5.45 -18.44
CA GLU A 90 -4.10 -4.47 -18.43
C GLU A 90 -3.69 -3.18 -19.19
N GLN A 91 -3.81 -3.23 -20.51
CA GLN A 91 -3.84 -2.01 -21.33
C GLN A 91 -4.95 -1.09 -20.78
N PRO A 92 -4.68 0.19 -20.48
CA PRO A 92 -5.74 1.11 -20.10
C PRO A 92 -6.72 1.17 -21.27
N LYS A 93 -7.98 0.79 -21.04
CA LYS A 93 -9.08 1.24 -21.90
C LYS A 93 -9.13 2.75 -21.78
N THR A 94 -8.39 3.44 -22.63
CA THR A 94 -8.47 4.89 -22.81
C THR A 94 -9.92 5.17 -23.17
N ASN A 95 -10.70 5.69 -22.20
CA ASN A 95 -11.96 6.34 -22.50
C ASN A 95 -11.63 7.58 -23.31
N MET A 96 -11.56 7.39 -24.63
CA MET A 96 -11.43 8.46 -25.61
C MET A 96 -12.73 9.27 -25.53
N LEU A 97 -12.68 10.40 -24.82
CA LEU A 97 -13.74 11.39 -24.83
C LEU A 97 -13.71 12.06 -26.21
N HIS A 98 -14.54 11.56 -27.13
CA HIS A 98 -14.87 12.28 -28.36
C HIS A 98 -15.69 13.51 -27.96
N LEU A 99 -15.04 14.67 -27.90
CA LEU A 99 -15.72 15.96 -28.00
C LEU A 99 -15.90 16.24 -29.49
N ILE A 100 -17.15 16.14 -29.94
CA ILE A 100 -17.63 16.77 -31.17
C ILE A 100 -17.79 18.26 -30.90
#